data_AF-A0A2V5S0V1-F1
#
_entry.id   AF-A0A2V5S0V1-F1
#
_cell.length_a   1.000
_cell.length_b   1.000
_cell.length_c   1.000
_cell.angle_alpha   90.00
_cell.angle_beta   90.00
_cell.angle_gamma   90.00
#
_symmetry.space_group_name_H-M   'P 1'
#
loop_
_entity.id
_entity.type
_entity.pdbx_description
1 polymer ?
#
loop_
_entity_poly.entity_id
_entity_poly.type
_entity_poly.pdbx_seq_one_letter_code
_entity_poly.pdbx_strand_id
1 'polypeptide(L)'
;MTVRRGNGMALLGSKSLTWAPRGRGQGAMAYDATNECFVLFGGSPGLGDTWIWDGSEWNQVGDMGPQPRISHDMVFDRTRRRVVLYGGSAGNTTFNDTWEWDGTEWQQIADTGPPRSEHTLVFD
;
A
#
# COMPACT_ATOMS: atom_id res chain seq x y z
N MET A 1 -9.88 -30.75 -0.06
CA MET A 1 -10.44 -29.50 0.49
C MET A 1 -11.15 -28.78 -0.64
N THR A 2 -12.47 -28.87 -0.67
CA THR A 2 -13.29 -28.60 -1.86
C THR A 2 -13.58 -27.11 -2.03
N VAL A 3 -13.37 -26.66 -3.26
CA VAL A 3 -13.68 -25.35 -3.86
C VAL A 3 -15.08 -24.83 -3.49
N ARG A 4 -15.23 -23.50 -3.37
CA ARG A 4 -16.50 -22.84 -3.68
C ARG A 4 -16.29 -21.64 -4.61
N ARG A 5 -16.70 -21.81 -5.87
CA ARG A 5 -17.12 -20.72 -6.75
C ARG A 5 -18.51 -20.25 -6.31
N GLY A 6 -18.82 -18.97 -6.48
CA GLY A 6 -20.16 -18.44 -6.30
C GLY A 6 -20.36 -17.11 -7.01
N ASN A 7 -20.79 -17.15 -8.27
CA ASN A 7 -21.57 -16.07 -8.87
C ASN A 7 -22.98 -16.10 -8.28
N GLY A 8 -23.50 -14.98 -7.77
CA GLY A 8 -24.93 -14.86 -7.50
C GLY A 8 -25.35 -13.78 -6.52
N MET A 9 -25.97 -12.74 -7.08
CA MET A 9 -27.03 -11.89 -6.52
C MET A 9 -26.73 -10.94 -5.35
N ALA A 10 -27.00 -9.67 -5.63
CA ALA A 10 -27.13 -8.60 -4.65
C ALA A 10 -28.22 -8.91 -3.62
N LEU A 11 -27.83 -8.88 -2.34
CA LEU A 11 -28.73 -8.60 -1.22
C LEU A 11 -28.16 -7.41 -0.46
N LEU A 12 -28.97 -6.36 -0.35
CA LEU A 12 -28.70 -5.15 0.44
C LEU A 12 -28.72 -5.54 1.92
N GLY A 13 -27.56 -5.96 2.44
CA GLY A 13 -27.29 -6.17 3.86
C GLY A 13 -25.94 -5.56 4.15
N SER A 14 -25.84 -4.78 5.23
CA SER A 14 -24.65 -4.02 5.61
C SER A 14 -23.39 -4.90 5.56
N LYS A 15 -22.59 -4.74 4.50
CA LYS A 15 -21.26 -5.34 4.44
C LYS A 15 -20.47 -4.80 5.64
N SER A 16 -20.12 -5.67 6.58
CA SER A 16 -19.11 -5.37 7.60
C SER A 16 -17.88 -4.73 6.96
N LEU A 17 -17.36 -3.66 7.56
CA LEU A 17 -16.26 -2.83 7.03
C LEU A 17 -14.88 -3.52 7.02
N THR A 18 -14.83 -4.85 7.07
CA THR A 18 -13.60 -5.64 7.21
C THR A 18 -13.05 -6.17 5.88
N TRP A 19 -13.75 -5.98 4.77
CA TRP A 19 -13.34 -6.45 3.43
C TRP A 19 -12.88 -5.32 2.50
N ALA A 20 -12.54 -4.17 3.08
CA ALA A 20 -12.00 -3.02 2.37
C ALA A 20 -11.12 -2.22 3.32
N PRO A 21 -10.12 -1.48 2.80
CA PRO A 21 -9.33 -0.58 3.62
C PRO A 21 -10.23 0.41 4.35
N ARG A 22 -9.94 0.63 5.63
CA ARG A 22 -10.55 1.74 6.38
C ARG A 22 -10.32 3.06 5.66
N GLY A 23 -11.29 3.97 5.79
CA GLY A 23 -11.18 5.33 5.27
C GLY A 23 -9.90 5.99 5.77
N ARG A 24 -9.10 6.52 4.85
CA ARG A 24 -7.76 7.03 5.08
C ARG A 24 -7.47 8.24 4.20
N GLY A 25 -6.73 9.20 4.75
CA GLY A 25 -6.16 10.32 4.00
C GLY A 25 -4.64 10.26 4.06
N GLN A 26 -3.94 10.88 3.11
CA GLN A 26 -2.48 10.96 3.09
C GLN A 26 -1.75 9.59 3.09
N GLY A 27 -2.46 8.51 2.77
CA GLY A 27 -1.84 7.26 2.33
C GLY A 27 -1.48 7.37 0.85
N ALA A 28 -0.60 6.50 0.37
CA ALA A 28 -0.21 6.45 -1.02
C ALA A 28 -0.69 5.15 -1.67
N MET A 29 -0.92 5.22 -2.98
CA MET A 29 -1.31 4.07 -3.79
C MET A 29 -0.53 4.09 -5.10
N ALA A 30 0.01 2.94 -5.50
CA ALA A 30 0.70 2.77 -6.77
C ALA A 30 0.16 1.55 -7.52
N TYR A 31 0.19 1.61 -8.86
CA TYR A 31 -0.19 0.49 -9.71
C TYR A 31 1.03 -0.41 -9.97
N ASP A 32 1.00 -1.64 -9.44
CA ASP A 32 1.96 -2.68 -9.75
C ASP A 32 1.57 -3.34 -11.08
N ALA A 33 2.23 -2.91 -12.16
CA ALA A 33 1.93 -3.44 -13.49
C ALA A 33 2.41 -4.89 -13.71
N THR A 34 3.21 -5.46 -12.81
CA THR A 34 3.62 -6.87 -12.89
C THR A 34 2.49 -7.79 -12.42
N ASN A 35 1.83 -7.39 -11.33
CA ASN A 35 0.74 -8.15 -10.71
C ASN A 35 -0.65 -7.62 -11.09
N GLU A 36 -0.70 -6.60 -11.97
CA GLU A 36 -1.90 -5.94 -12.48
C GLU A 36 -2.85 -5.44 -11.37
N CYS A 37 -2.28 -4.95 -10.26
CA CYS A 37 -3.04 -4.57 -9.08
C CYS A 37 -2.62 -3.20 -8.54
N PHE A 38 -3.48 -2.59 -7.71
CA PHE A 38 -3.09 -1.39 -6.95
C PHE A 38 -2.65 -1.77 -5.55
N VAL A 39 -1.49 -1.27 -5.14
CA VAL A 39 -0.95 -1.41 -3.78
C VAL A 39 -1.22 -0.11 -3.04
N LEU A 40 -1.95 -0.19 -1.93
CA LEU A 40 -2.27 0.91 -1.03
C LEU A 40 -1.54 0.71 0.29
N PHE A 41 -0.88 1.75 0.80
CA PHE A 41 -0.20 1.71 2.09
C PHE A 41 -0.48 2.94 2.94
N GLY A 42 -0.59 2.70 4.24
CA GLY A 42 -0.57 3.72 5.28
C GLY A 42 -1.73 4.73 5.25
N GLY A 43 -1.48 5.93 5.75
CA GLY A 43 -2.46 7.02 5.84
C GLY A 43 -3.00 7.29 7.24
N SER A 44 -3.63 8.44 7.43
CA SER A 44 -4.30 8.86 8.67
C SER A 44 -5.49 7.93 8.95
N PRO A 45 -5.70 7.44 10.19
CA PRO A 45 -5.17 7.97 11.46
C PRO A 45 -3.84 7.38 11.95
N GLY A 46 -2.96 6.90 11.07
CA GLY A 46 -1.70 6.24 11.43
C GLY A 46 -1.78 4.75 11.16
N LEU A 47 -2.16 4.41 9.94
CA LEU A 47 -2.23 3.06 9.44
C LEU A 47 -0.87 2.65 8.89
N GLY A 48 -0.55 1.36 9.01
CA GLY A 48 0.62 0.71 8.40
C GLY A 48 0.24 -0.63 7.75
N ASP A 49 -1.03 -0.76 7.40
CA ASP A 49 -1.55 -1.91 6.66
C ASP A 49 -1.26 -1.75 5.16
N THR A 50 -1.03 -2.88 4.50
CA THR A 50 -0.91 -2.95 3.04
C THR A 50 -2.19 -3.58 2.49
N TRP A 51 -2.77 -2.96 1.46
CA TRP A 51 -3.93 -3.48 0.77
C TRP A 51 -3.65 -3.59 -0.73
N ILE A 52 -4.10 -4.70 -1.32
CA ILE A 52 -4.08 -4.91 -2.76
C ILE A 52 -5.52 -4.81 -3.29
N TRP A 53 -5.70 -4.06 -4.37
CA TRP A 53 -6.90 -4.10 -5.19
C TRP A 53 -6.60 -4.77 -6.53
N ASP A 54 -7.26 -5.89 -6.80
CA ASP A 54 -7.07 -6.68 -8.02
C ASP A 54 -7.96 -6.24 -9.20
N GLY A 55 -8.70 -5.13 -9.05
CA GLY A 55 -9.71 -4.70 -10.02
C GLY A 55 -11.15 -5.05 -9.60
N SER A 56 -11.33 -5.94 -8.63
CA SER A 56 -12.64 -6.43 -8.18
C SER A 56 -12.80 -6.48 -6.66
N GLU A 57 -11.74 -6.86 -5.93
CA GLU A 57 -11.77 -7.05 -4.48
C GLU A 57 -10.53 -6.48 -3.80
N TRP A 58 -10.72 -6.02 -2.55
CA TRP A 58 -9.65 -5.56 -1.67
C TRP A 58 -9.17 -6.72 -0.82
N ASN A 59 -7.87 -6.97 -0.85
CA ASN A 59 -7.20 -7.98 -0.04
C ASN A 59 -6.15 -7.32 0.85
N GLN A 60 -6.27 -7.49 2.17
CA GLN A 60 -5.23 -7.04 3.08
C GLN A 60 -4.04 -8.00 3.00
N VAL A 61 -2.84 -7.46 2.84
CA VAL A 61 -1.59 -8.23 2.90
C VAL A 61 -0.97 -8.06 4.28
N GLY A 62 -0.16 -9.02 4.70
CA GLY A 62 0.39 -9.09 6.05
C GLY A 62 1.14 -7.83 6.51
N ASP A 63 1.22 -7.65 7.82
CA ASP A 63 1.69 -6.41 8.47
C ASP A 63 3.23 -6.28 8.55
N MET A 64 3.97 -7.04 7.73
CA MET A 64 5.43 -6.93 7.67
C MET A 64 5.83 -5.90 6.61
N GLY A 65 6.31 -4.74 7.06
CA GLY A 65 6.68 -3.66 6.16
C GLY A 65 7.01 -2.35 6.88
N PRO A 66 6.92 -1.21 6.19
CA PRO A 66 7.25 0.09 6.77
C PRO A 66 6.43 0.38 8.02
N GLN A 67 6.98 1.20 8.93
CA GLN A 67 6.17 1.73 10.03
C GLN A 67 4.97 2.54 9.53
N PRO A 68 3.85 2.57 10.27
CA PRO A 68 2.70 3.43 9.95
C PRO A 68 3.11 4.87 9.67
N ARG A 69 2.61 5.44 8.57
CA ARG A 69 3.04 6.76 8.10
C ARG A 69 2.02 7.44 7.20
N ILE A 70 2.13 8.75 7.11
CA ILE A 70 1.34 9.62 6.24
C ILE A 70 2.25 10.43 5.33
N SER A 71 1.70 10.99 4.24
CA SER A 71 2.37 11.93 3.34
C SER A 71 3.71 11.40 2.77
N HIS A 72 3.83 10.08 2.68
CA HIS A 72 4.83 9.39 1.87
C HIS A 72 4.32 9.32 0.43
N ASP A 73 5.17 8.92 -0.50
CA ASP A 73 4.74 8.66 -1.87
C ASP A 73 5.16 7.25 -2.31
N MET A 74 4.45 6.73 -3.32
CA MET A 74 4.67 5.40 -3.88
C MET A 74 4.66 5.46 -5.41
N VAL A 75 5.60 4.74 -6.04
CA VAL A 75 5.72 4.67 -7.50
C VAL A 75 6.16 3.29 -7.96
N PHE A 76 5.75 2.87 -9.15
CA PHE A 76 6.18 1.61 -9.74
C PHE A 76 7.42 1.81 -10.63
N ASP A 77 8.54 1.18 -10.25
CA ASP A 77 9.73 1.00 -11.07
C ASP A 77 9.50 -0.15 -12.05
N ARG A 78 9.27 0.19 -13.31
CA ARG A 78 9.01 -0.78 -14.39
C ARG A 78 10.22 -1.65 -14.74
N THR A 79 11.43 -1.15 -14.54
CA THR A 79 12.67 -1.86 -14.88
C THR A 79 12.95 -2.95 -13.87
N ARG A 80 12.79 -2.64 -12.58
CA ARG A 80 13.00 -3.59 -11.48
C ARG A 80 11.75 -4.38 -11.11
N ARG A 81 10.58 -3.96 -11.60
CA ARG A 81 9.27 -4.55 -11.26
C ARG A 81 9.04 -4.47 -9.76
N ARG A 82 9.15 -3.28 -9.20
CA ARG A 82 8.99 -3.00 -7.78
C ARG A 82 8.11 -1.78 -7.57
N VAL A 83 7.24 -1.83 -6.58
CA VAL A 83 6.65 -0.58 -6.05
C VAL A 83 7.63 -0.04 -5.01
N VAL A 84 8.03 1.21 -5.17
CA VAL A 84 8.95 1.92 -4.28
C VAL A 84 8.16 2.86 -3.40
N LEU A 85 8.41 2.83 -2.09
CA LEU A 85 7.93 3.80 -1.11
C LEU A 85 9.10 4.62 -0.58
N TYR A 86 8.90 5.93 -0.42
CA TYR A 86 9.90 6.79 0.21
C TYR A 86 9.29 7.74 1.24
N GLY A 87 10.00 7.90 2.36
CA GLY A 87 9.74 8.95 3.34
C GLY A 87 8.36 8.89 3.98
N GLY A 88 7.75 10.06 4.15
CA GLY A 88 6.53 10.28 4.93
C GLY A 88 6.83 10.69 6.37
N SER A 89 5.81 10.73 7.20
CA SER A 89 5.94 11.10 8.61
C SER A 89 4.99 10.33 9.52
N ALA A 90 5.35 10.28 10.80
CA ALA A 90 4.53 9.78 11.90
C ALA A 90 4.85 10.56 13.18
N GLY A 91 3.88 11.31 13.70
CA GLY A 91 4.11 12.19 14.85
C GLY A 91 5.22 13.21 14.58
N ASN A 92 6.27 13.21 15.39
CA ASN A 92 7.43 14.10 15.25
C ASN A 92 8.54 13.52 14.35
N THR A 93 8.34 12.32 13.81
CA THR A 93 9.34 11.65 12.96
C THR A 93 9.00 11.92 11.49
N THR A 94 9.98 12.43 10.75
CA THR A 94 9.96 12.39 9.28
C THR A 94 10.90 11.29 8.83
N PHE A 95 10.37 10.37 8.03
CA PHE A 95 11.13 9.24 7.54
C PHE A 95 11.98 9.62 6.32
N ASN A 96 13.06 8.88 6.15
CA ASN A 96 14.04 9.03 5.09
C ASN A 96 14.45 7.67 4.49
N ASP A 97 13.68 6.64 4.82
CA ASP A 97 13.85 5.26 4.37
C ASP A 97 13.20 5.03 3.01
N THR A 98 13.75 4.05 2.30
CA THR A 98 13.24 3.54 1.03
C THR A 98 12.87 2.08 1.21
N TRP A 99 11.66 1.75 0.79
CA TRP A 99 11.14 0.39 0.80
C TRP A 99 10.73 -0.04 -0.60
N GLU A 100 10.96 -1.31 -0.92
CA GLU A 100 10.51 -1.94 -2.15
C GLU A 100 9.50 -3.04 -1.85
N TRP A 101 8.43 -3.07 -2.64
CA TRP A 101 7.43 -4.13 -2.67
C TRP A 101 7.64 -4.99 -3.90
N ASP A 102 7.73 -6.30 -3.71
CA ASP A 102 7.98 -7.28 -4.78
C ASP A 102 6.74 -7.96 -5.36
N GLY A 103 5.55 -7.58 -4.88
CA GLY A 103 4.29 -8.25 -5.17
C GLY A 103 3.72 -9.02 -3.97
N THR A 104 4.57 -9.33 -2.99
CA THR A 104 4.21 -10.15 -1.84
C THR A 104 4.69 -9.59 -0.50
N GLU A 105 5.88 -9.00 -0.46
CA GLU A 105 6.52 -8.52 0.77
C GLU A 105 7.22 -7.17 0.55
N TRP A 106 7.31 -6.41 1.65
CA TRP A 106 8.10 -5.17 1.71
C TRP A 106 9.53 -5.48 2.18
N GLN A 107 10.51 -4.93 1.49
CA GLN A 107 11.92 -4.94 1.89
C GLN A 107 12.44 -3.51 2.05
N GLN A 108 13.07 -3.23 3.19
CA GLN A 108 13.79 -1.97 3.37
C GLN A 108 15.12 -2.05 2.63
N ILE A 109 15.37 -1.12 1.72
CA ILE A 109 16.60 -1.10 0.90
C ILE A 109 17.56 0.04 1.29
N ALA A 110 17.07 1.08 1.98
CA ALA A 110 17.89 2.17 2.50
C ALA A 110 17.19 2.93 3.65
N ASP A 111 17.98 3.57 4.50
CA ASP A 111 17.55 4.43 5.62
C ASP A 111 18.40 5.71 5.78
N THR A 112 19.18 6.07 4.75
CA THR A 112 20.20 7.12 4.79
C THR A 112 19.90 8.35 3.94
N GLY A 113 18.71 8.44 3.33
CA GLY A 113 18.34 9.58 2.50
C GLY A 113 18.01 10.85 3.29
N PRO A 114 17.69 11.98 2.62
CA PRO A 114 17.15 13.15 3.29
C PRO A 114 15.70 12.91 3.76
N PRO A 115 15.31 13.29 4.99
CA PRO A 115 13.92 13.22 5.41
C PRO A 115 12.99 14.02 4.47
N ARG A 116 11.89 13.40 4.06
CA ARG A 116 10.89 13.99 3.14
C ARG A 116 9.48 13.56 3.51
N SER A 117 8.54 14.50 3.41
CA SER A 117 7.09 14.28 3.48
C SER A 117 6.40 15.27 2.55
N GLU A 118 5.16 14.99 2.15
CA GLU A 118 4.36 15.85 1.24
C GLU A 118 5.08 16.12 -0.10
N HIS A 119 5.91 15.17 -0.51
CA HIS A 119 6.69 15.23 -1.72
C HIS A 119 6.01 14.43 -2.84
N THR A 120 6.60 14.46 -4.03
CA THR A 120 6.23 13.57 -5.12
C THR A 120 7.42 12.73 -5.56
N LEU A 121 7.18 11.45 -5.80
CA LEU A 121 8.06 10.53 -6.51
C LEU A 121 7.51 10.36 -7.91
N VAL A 122 8.43 10.41 -8.88
CA VAL A 122 8.14 10.08 -10.27
C VAL A 122 9.15 9.05 -10.73
N PHE A 123 8.70 8.14 -11.57
CA PHE A 123 9.56 7.19 -12.27
C PHE A 123 9.44 7.50 -13.76
N ASP A 124 10.56 7.44 -14.47
CA ASP A 124 10.65 7.76 -15.90
C ASP A 124 10.26 6.60 -16.83
#